data_AF-A0A6P6CD48-F1
#
_entry.id   AF-A0A6P6CD48-F1
#
_cell.length_a   1.000
_cell.length_b   1.000
_cell.length_c   1.000
_cell.angle_alpha   90.00
_cell.angle_beta   90.00
_cell.angle_gamma   90.00
#
_symmetry.space_group_name_H-M   'P 1'
#
loop_
_entity.id
_entity.type
_entity.pdbx_description
1 polymer ?
#
loop_
_entity_poly.entity_id
_entity_poly.type
_entity_poly.pdbx_seq_one_letter_code
_entity_poly.pdbx_strand_id
1 'polypeptide(L)'
;MKKQNFGRIIMTSSASGLYGNFGQANYSAAKLGLLGLANSLAIEGAKNNIHCNTIAPTAGSRLTQSLFPEDILKALKPDYVAPLVLWLCHESCDENGGLFEVAGGWIGKLRWERTLGAIVRQRNQPVSPEVVKDNWKKICDFENASKPQRIQDSLGFIIETLSKMDSDGGVSTNHTSHAASSTTTSKFGGAIGHKLPPFFSAYTEVDTILYALGVGASIKEPKDFKFIYEGSSDFSCLPTFGVIIAQKYLFSGELAEIPGLSINMAKILHGEQYLELYKPFPRTGKLKSEAVIVDILDKGSGLLLLVDVYSYSGNELMCYNQFSVFIVGSGGFGGNQTSDKVKETVAIPSRPPDVVHTDTTSLNQAALYRLSGDWNPLHIDPNFAGAVGFDKPILHGLCTFGFCARHVLQQFADNDVSRFKAIKVRFTKPVYPGQTLQTEMWKEGNRIHFQTKVQETGNLAISNAYVDLVPASDILAKIPSEGGELQSTLIFKEIGHHLKDVGHKVVKKINAVFEWHITKGGNTAVKWTIDLKNGTGTVYQGPAKGSADVTIILSDEDFMDVVFGKLDPQKAFLSGRLKAHGNIMLSLKLQSIFKDYAKL
;
A
#
# COMPACT_ATOMS: atom_id res chain seq x y z
N MET A 1 -3.25 31.93 -30.00
CA MET A 1 -2.93 30.66 -29.29
C MET A 1 -1.56 30.10 -29.67
N LYS A 2 -1.38 29.36 -30.79
CA LYS A 2 -0.08 28.71 -31.10
C LYS A 2 1.13 29.66 -31.15
N LYS A 3 1.01 30.80 -31.82
CA LYS A 3 2.07 31.85 -31.84
C LYS A 3 2.37 32.45 -30.46
N GLN A 4 1.41 32.39 -29.53
CA GLN A 4 1.51 32.96 -28.18
C GLN A 4 1.92 31.91 -27.13
N ASN A 5 2.04 30.62 -27.49
CA ASN A 5 2.28 29.51 -26.55
C ASN A 5 1.32 29.49 -25.35
N PHE A 6 0.06 29.86 -25.57
CA PHE A 6 -1.01 29.78 -24.58
C PHE A 6 -2.37 29.72 -25.26
N GLY A 7 -3.26 28.85 -24.79
CA GLY A 7 -4.65 28.80 -25.23
C GLY A 7 -5.52 27.89 -24.36
N ARG A 8 -6.80 28.24 -24.26
CA ARG A 8 -7.84 27.42 -23.63
C ARG A 8 -9.06 27.40 -24.55
N ILE A 9 -9.51 26.21 -24.91
CA ILE A 9 -10.61 25.98 -25.86
C ILE A 9 -11.67 25.15 -25.14
N ILE A 10 -12.93 25.57 -25.28
CA ILE A 10 -14.08 24.84 -24.75
C ILE A 10 -14.98 24.39 -25.89
N MET A 11 -15.26 23.09 -25.92
CA MET A 11 -16.29 22.50 -26.76
C MET A 11 -17.56 22.26 -25.95
N THR A 12 -18.73 22.53 -26.53
CA THR A 12 -20.02 22.36 -25.85
C THR A 12 -20.77 21.17 -26.42
N SER A 13 -20.66 20.02 -25.76
CA SER A 13 -21.45 18.81 -25.98
C SER A 13 -22.83 18.93 -25.27
N SER A 14 -23.49 17.80 -24.98
CA SER A 14 -24.74 17.71 -24.24
C SER A 14 -24.97 16.29 -23.73
N ALA A 15 -25.82 16.11 -22.71
CA ALA A 15 -26.26 14.77 -22.29
C ALA A 15 -26.90 13.99 -23.45
N SER A 16 -27.63 14.65 -24.35
CA SER A 16 -28.16 14.02 -25.58
C SER A 16 -27.05 13.51 -26.50
N GLY A 17 -25.89 14.18 -26.56
CA GLY A 17 -24.72 13.69 -27.30
C GLY A 17 -24.07 12.49 -26.61
N LEU A 18 -23.98 12.52 -25.28
CA LEU A 18 -23.30 11.48 -24.49
C LEU A 18 -24.10 10.17 -24.39
N TYR A 19 -25.42 10.27 -24.20
CA TYR A 19 -26.28 9.13 -23.89
C TYR A 19 -27.35 8.85 -24.95
N GLY A 20 -27.49 9.74 -25.93
CA GLY A 20 -28.59 9.69 -26.90
C GLY A 20 -29.87 10.36 -26.37
N ASN A 21 -30.74 10.77 -27.29
CA ASN A 21 -32.07 11.25 -26.96
C ASN A 21 -33.05 11.02 -28.14
N PHE A 22 -34.30 10.68 -27.84
CA PHE A 22 -35.30 10.38 -28.85
C PHE A 22 -35.54 11.60 -29.78
N GLY A 23 -35.62 11.36 -31.09
CA GLY A 23 -35.89 12.40 -32.09
C GLY A 23 -34.75 13.41 -32.33
N GLN A 24 -33.55 13.20 -31.76
CA GLN A 24 -32.43 14.15 -31.82
C GLN A 24 -31.16 13.59 -32.46
N ALA A 25 -31.25 12.60 -33.35
CA ALA A 25 -30.08 11.92 -33.93
C ALA A 25 -29.03 12.87 -34.54
N ASN A 26 -29.47 13.89 -35.29
CA ASN A 26 -28.59 14.94 -35.85
C ASN A 26 -27.87 15.76 -34.77
N TYR A 27 -28.60 16.16 -33.73
CA TYR A 27 -28.06 16.94 -32.62
C TYR A 27 -27.10 16.11 -31.76
N SER A 28 -27.50 14.88 -31.40
CA SER A 28 -26.67 13.94 -30.65
C SER A 28 -25.35 13.64 -31.37
N ALA A 29 -25.41 13.35 -32.68
CA ALA A 29 -24.22 13.10 -33.49
C ALA A 29 -23.28 14.30 -33.52
N ALA A 30 -23.81 15.51 -33.75
CA ALA A 30 -23.00 16.72 -33.75
C ALA A 30 -22.33 16.98 -32.39
N LYS A 31 -23.07 16.80 -31.29
CA LYS A 31 -22.58 17.06 -29.93
C LYS A 31 -21.53 16.05 -29.47
N LEU A 32 -21.69 14.77 -29.79
CA LEU A 32 -20.65 13.78 -29.51
C LEU A 32 -19.42 13.97 -30.43
N GLY A 33 -19.62 14.40 -31.68
CA GLY A 33 -18.54 14.75 -32.60
C GLY A 33 -17.62 15.86 -32.07
N LEU A 34 -18.18 16.84 -31.34
CA LEU A 34 -17.40 17.89 -30.68
C LEU A 34 -16.45 17.35 -29.61
N LEU A 35 -16.82 16.28 -28.89
CA LEU A 35 -15.92 15.61 -27.95
C LEU A 35 -14.74 14.95 -28.69
N GLY A 36 -15.00 14.28 -29.81
CA GLY A 36 -13.96 13.69 -30.65
C GLY A 36 -12.98 14.74 -31.21
N LEU A 37 -13.52 15.89 -31.65
CA LEU A 37 -12.71 17.03 -32.07
C LEU A 37 -11.87 17.59 -30.91
N ALA A 38 -12.45 17.77 -29.72
CA ALA A 38 -11.75 18.27 -28.55
C ALA A 38 -10.57 17.37 -28.16
N ASN A 39 -10.78 16.04 -28.15
CA ASN A 39 -9.75 15.07 -27.81
C ASN A 39 -8.54 15.17 -28.75
N SER A 40 -8.77 15.40 -30.04
CA SER A 40 -7.69 15.56 -31.02
C SER A 40 -6.95 16.89 -30.83
N LEU A 41 -7.69 17.99 -30.68
CA LEU A 41 -7.11 19.32 -30.45
C LEU A 41 -6.32 19.41 -29.13
N ALA A 42 -6.77 18.70 -28.09
CA ALA A 42 -6.07 18.60 -26.81
C ALA A 42 -4.65 18.02 -26.99
N ILE A 43 -4.51 17.01 -27.85
CA ILE A 43 -3.22 16.36 -28.14
C ILE A 43 -2.36 17.26 -29.02
N GLU A 44 -2.93 17.81 -30.10
CA GLU A 44 -2.21 18.68 -31.03
C GLU A 44 -1.71 19.97 -30.37
N GLY A 45 -2.49 20.51 -29.43
CA GLY A 45 -2.21 21.76 -28.72
C GLY A 45 -1.27 21.64 -27.52
N ALA A 46 -1.10 20.44 -26.96
CA ALA A 46 -0.40 20.23 -25.69
C ALA A 46 1.02 20.81 -25.67
N LYS A 47 1.79 20.63 -26.76
CA LYS A 47 3.17 21.14 -26.86
C LYS A 47 3.28 22.66 -26.86
N ASN A 48 2.18 23.37 -27.11
CA ASN A 48 2.12 24.83 -27.15
C ASN A 48 1.27 25.41 -26.01
N ASN A 49 1.04 24.65 -24.93
CA ASN A 49 0.18 25.04 -23.79
C ASN A 49 -1.22 25.50 -24.25
N ILE A 50 -1.77 24.77 -25.22
CA ILE A 50 -3.14 24.95 -25.70
C ILE A 50 -3.94 23.77 -25.19
N HIS A 51 -4.83 24.01 -24.24
CA HIS A 51 -5.71 22.98 -23.69
C HIS A 51 -7.08 23.06 -24.35
N CYS A 52 -7.68 21.90 -24.63
CA CYS A 52 -9.03 21.80 -25.17
C CYS A 52 -9.86 20.85 -24.30
N ASN A 53 -10.93 21.36 -23.70
CA ASN A 53 -11.83 20.60 -22.83
C ASN A 53 -13.26 20.65 -23.36
N THR A 54 -14.08 19.69 -22.95
CA THR A 54 -15.49 19.59 -23.34
C THR A 54 -16.39 19.71 -22.12
N ILE A 55 -17.45 20.50 -22.24
CA ILE A 55 -18.54 20.54 -21.27
C ILE A 55 -19.84 20.01 -21.89
N ALA A 56 -20.65 19.33 -21.10
CA ALA A 56 -22.00 18.86 -21.42
C ALA A 56 -22.97 19.52 -20.43
N PRO A 57 -23.37 20.78 -20.69
CA PRO A 57 -24.22 21.50 -19.76
C PRO A 57 -25.69 21.08 -19.88
N THR A 58 -26.38 21.03 -18.74
CA THR A 58 -27.84 21.01 -18.69
C THR A 58 -28.31 22.32 -18.07
N ALA A 59 -28.95 23.17 -18.88
CA ALA A 59 -29.46 24.47 -18.47
C ALA A 59 -30.92 24.63 -18.92
N GLY A 60 -31.70 25.35 -18.12
CA GLY A 60 -33.05 25.80 -18.45
C GLY A 60 -32.96 26.82 -19.60
N SER A 61 -33.16 26.34 -20.82
CA SER A 61 -33.22 27.17 -22.02
C SER A 61 -34.66 27.29 -22.53
N ARG A 62 -34.92 28.24 -23.42
CA ARG A 62 -36.20 28.35 -24.14
C ARG A 62 -36.58 27.03 -24.85
N LEU A 63 -35.59 26.24 -25.26
CA LEU A 63 -35.77 24.94 -25.92
C LEU A 63 -36.16 23.80 -24.96
N THR A 64 -35.90 23.93 -23.66
CA THR A 64 -36.16 22.89 -22.64
C THR A 64 -37.29 23.30 -21.67
N GLN A 65 -37.93 24.44 -21.91
CA GLN A 65 -38.93 25.04 -21.03
C GLN A 65 -40.22 24.21 -20.93
N SER A 66 -40.56 23.46 -21.98
CA SER A 66 -41.71 22.55 -21.97
C SER A 66 -41.41 21.17 -21.38
N LEU A 67 -40.14 20.88 -21.05
CA LEU A 67 -39.71 19.55 -20.58
C LEU A 67 -39.63 19.44 -19.06
N PHE A 68 -39.51 20.57 -18.35
CA PHE A 68 -39.30 20.59 -16.91
C PHE A 68 -40.31 21.50 -16.20
N PRO A 69 -40.73 21.13 -14.97
CA PRO A 69 -41.43 22.03 -14.05
C PRO A 69 -40.68 23.35 -13.80
N GLU A 70 -41.41 24.43 -13.50
CA GLU A 70 -40.83 25.78 -13.33
C GLU A 70 -39.77 25.88 -12.22
N ASP A 71 -39.94 25.14 -11.14
CA ASP A 71 -39.02 25.09 -10.01
C ASP A 71 -37.68 24.45 -10.42
N ILE A 72 -37.71 23.39 -11.23
CA ILE A 72 -36.51 22.77 -11.82
C ILE A 72 -35.84 23.72 -12.83
N LEU A 73 -36.63 24.41 -13.67
CA LEU A 73 -36.08 25.39 -14.61
C LEU A 73 -35.37 26.54 -13.90
N LYS A 74 -35.91 27.01 -12.77
CA LYS A 74 -35.27 28.04 -11.91
C LYS A 74 -33.97 27.56 -11.28
N ALA A 75 -33.81 26.25 -11.07
CA ALA A 75 -32.57 25.66 -10.53
C ALA A 75 -31.49 25.44 -11.61
N LEU A 76 -31.87 25.30 -12.88
CA LEU A 76 -30.94 25.05 -14.00
C LEU A 76 -30.44 26.34 -14.66
N LYS A 77 -29.92 27.28 -13.87
CA LYS A 77 -29.43 28.57 -14.39
C LYS A 77 -28.08 28.44 -15.12
N PRO A 78 -27.87 29.13 -16.26
CA PRO A 78 -26.58 29.20 -16.93
C PRO A 78 -25.45 29.73 -16.05
N ASP A 79 -25.76 30.57 -15.06
CA ASP A 79 -24.82 31.11 -14.07
C ASP A 79 -24.09 30.01 -13.29
N TYR A 80 -24.69 28.83 -13.15
CA TYR A 80 -24.06 27.69 -12.48
C TYR A 80 -23.12 26.89 -13.39
N VAL A 81 -23.14 27.15 -14.70
CA VAL A 81 -22.22 26.56 -15.69
C VAL A 81 -20.97 27.43 -15.87
N ALA A 82 -21.12 28.75 -15.79
CA ALA A 82 -20.06 29.71 -16.06
C ALA A 82 -18.77 29.51 -15.23
N PRO A 83 -18.81 29.20 -13.92
CA PRO A 83 -17.59 29.01 -13.13
C PRO A 83 -16.70 27.87 -13.64
N LEU A 84 -17.29 26.76 -14.12
CA LEU A 84 -16.52 25.66 -14.70
C LEU A 84 -15.82 26.10 -15.99
N VAL A 85 -16.53 26.83 -16.85
CA VAL A 85 -15.95 27.36 -18.10
C VAL A 85 -14.78 28.31 -17.77
N LEU A 86 -14.96 29.21 -16.81
CA LEU A 86 -13.91 30.14 -16.38
C LEU A 86 -12.71 29.39 -15.80
N TRP A 87 -12.94 28.38 -14.96
CA TRP A 87 -11.87 27.55 -14.40
C TRP A 87 -11.08 26.83 -15.49
N LEU A 88 -11.76 26.14 -16.41
CA LEU A 88 -11.12 25.44 -17.53
C LEU A 88 -10.41 26.39 -18.52
N CYS A 89 -10.77 27.68 -18.49
CA CYS A 89 -10.13 28.75 -19.27
C CYS A 89 -9.07 29.53 -18.48
N HIS A 90 -8.83 29.21 -17.21
CA HIS A 90 -7.85 29.89 -16.39
C HIS A 90 -6.43 29.42 -16.73
N GLU A 91 -5.44 30.30 -16.56
CA GLU A 91 -4.03 29.98 -16.85
C GLU A 91 -3.48 28.86 -15.96
N SER A 92 -3.92 28.80 -14.71
CA SER A 92 -3.51 27.77 -13.73
C SER A 92 -4.23 26.43 -13.89
N CYS A 93 -5.12 26.29 -14.87
CA CYS A 93 -5.85 25.04 -15.09
C CYS A 93 -5.04 24.13 -16.03
N ASP A 94 -4.53 23.04 -15.47
CA ASP A 94 -3.76 22.02 -16.20
C ASP A 94 -4.64 20.93 -16.84
N GLU A 95 -5.97 21.07 -16.74
CA GLU A 95 -6.90 20.12 -17.35
C GLU A 95 -6.85 20.23 -18.87
N ASN A 96 -6.70 19.09 -19.55
CA ASN A 96 -6.65 19.01 -21.01
C ASN A 96 -7.27 17.69 -21.49
N GLY A 97 -8.14 17.75 -22.50
CA GLY A 97 -8.90 16.60 -22.99
C GLY A 97 -10.00 16.12 -22.03
N GLY A 98 -10.38 16.94 -21.05
CA GLY A 98 -11.41 16.60 -20.08
C GLY A 98 -12.82 16.69 -20.67
N LEU A 99 -13.73 15.86 -20.14
CA LEU A 99 -15.17 15.93 -20.39
C LEU A 99 -15.90 16.12 -19.07
N PHE A 100 -16.76 17.13 -18.99
CA PHE A 100 -17.48 17.46 -17.76
C PHE A 100 -18.97 17.65 -18.01
N GLU A 101 -19.81 17.03 -17.18
CA GLU A 101 -21.19 17.44 -17.03
C GLU A 101 -21.31 18.55 -16.00
N VAL A 102 -22.27 19.45 -16.22
CA VAL A 102 -22.51 20.57 -15.32
C VAL A 102 -23.96 21.03 -15.39
N ALA A 103 -24.62 21.09 -14.23
CA ALA A 103 -26.01 21.48 -14.10
C ALA A 103 -26.36 21.83 -12.65
N GLY A 104 -27.17 22.86 -12.41
CA GLY A 104 -27.78 23.10 -11.10
C GLY A 104 -26.81 23.27 -9.91
N GLY A 105 -25.55 23.65 -10.16
CA GLY A 105 -24.51 23.75 -9.14
C GLY A 105 -23.69 22.46 -8.92
N TRP A 106 -23.96 21.40 -9.66
CA TRP A 106 -23.18 20.16 -9.67
C TRP A 106 -22.27 20.10 -10.90
N ILE A 107 -21.05 19.56 -10.73
CA ILE A 107 -20.05 19.33 -11.78
C ILE A 107 -19.52 17.90 -11.62
N GLY A 108 -19.55 17.11 -12.69
CA GLY A 108 -19.01 15.76 -12.73
C GLY A 108 -18.05 15.55 -13.91
N LYS A 109 -16.88 14.95 -13.66
CA LYS A 109 -15.94 14.57 -14.72
C LYS A 109 -16.30 13.19 -15.26
N LEU A 110 -16.36 13.06 -16.59
CA LEU A 110 -16.62 11.82 -17.29
C LEU A 110 -15.35 11.26 -17.95
N ARG A 111 -15.32 9.95 -18.13
CA ARG A 111 -14.29 9.23 -18.89
C ARG A 111 -14.88 7.95 -19.48
N TRP A 112 -14.21 7.41 -20.50
CA TRP A 112 -14.53 6.10 -21.03
C TRP A 112 -14.02 4.99 -20.09
N GLU A 113 -14.82 3.94 -19.98
CA GLU A 113 -14.47 2.69 -19.31
C GLU A 113 -14.70 1.53 -20.28
N ARG A 114 -13.82 0.54 -20.27
CA ARG A 114 -13.81 -0.59 -21.20
C ARG A 114 -13.58 -1.88 -20.42
N THR A 115 -14.45 -2.87 -20.61
CA THR A 115 -14.28 -4.23 -20.06
C THR A 115 -12.92 -4.81 -20.48
N LEU A 116 -12.45 -5.85 -19.80
CA LEU A 116 -11.29 -6.62 -20.27
C LEU A 116 -11.64 -7.50 -21.48
N GLY A 117 -12.92 -7.64 -21.81
CA GLY A 117 -13.37 -8.43 -22.95
C GLY A 117 -13.08 -9.92 -22.81
N ALA A 118 -13.11 -10.61 -23.94
CA ALA A 118 -12.77 -12.04 -24.03
C ALA A 118 -12.04 -12.34 -25.34
N ILE A 119 -11.13 -13.31 -25.30
CA ILE A 119 -10.53 -13.88 -26.51
C ILE A 119 -11.56 -14.85 -27.12
N VAL A 120 -12.04 -14.54 -28.32
CA VAL A 120 -13.14 -15.27 -28.99
C VAL A 120 -12.68 -16.06 -30.22
N ARG A 121 -11.38 -16.36 -30.34
CA ARG A 121 -10.85 -17.18 -31.44
C ARG A 121 -9.59 -17.91 -31.00
N GLN A 122 -9.21 -18.94 -31.75
CA GLN A 122 -7.91 -19.62 -31.62
C GLN A 122 -7.01 -19.26 -32.80
N ARG A 123 -5.70 -19.54 -32.67
CA ARG A 123 -4.74 -19.30 -33.76
C ARG A 123 -5.17 -20.06 -35.02
N ASN A 124 -5.15 -19.39 -36.16
CA ASN A 124 -5.53 -19.93 -37.47
C ASN A 124 -6.96 -20.49 -37.59
N GLN A 125 -7.86 -20.18 -36.65
CA GLN A 125 -9.28 -20.53 -36.74
C GLN A 125 -10.14 -19.29 -37.04
N PRO A 126 -11.21 -19.45 -37.84
CA PRO A 126 -12.17 -18.38 -38.05
C PRO A 126 -12.94 -18.09 -36.76
N VAL A 127 -13.39 -16.84 -36.60
CA VAL A 127 -14.28 -16.44 -35.50
C VAL A 127 -15.72 -16.73 -35.92
N SER A 128 -16.45 -17.54 -35.16
CA SER A 128 -17.87 -17.78 -35.41
C SER A 128 -18.75 -16.91 -34.49
N PRO A 129 -19.99 -16.57 -34.90
CA PRO A 129 -20.94 -15.86 -34.03
C PRO A 129 -21.25 -16.60 -32.72
N GLU A 130 -21.19 -17.93 -32.73
CA GLU A 130 -21.46 -18.77 -31.56
C GLU A 130 -20.41 -18.57 -30.47
N VAL A 131 -19.12 -18.50 -30.82
CA VAL A 131 -18.05 -18.25 -29.83
C VAL A 131 -18.19 -16.87 -29.18
N VAL A 132 -18.68 -15.88 -29.94
CA VAL A 132 -18.98 -14.54 -29.39
C VAL A 132 -20.16 -14.61 -28.42
N LYS A 133 -21.24 -15.32 -28.80
CA LYS A 133 -22.41 -15.54 -27.94
C LYS A 133 -22.04 -16.24 -26.64
N ASP A 134 -21.25 -17.31 -26.72
CA ASP A 134 -20.85 -18.12 -25.56
C ASP A 134 -19.98 -17.32 -24.57
N ASN A 135 -19.23 -16.33 -25.07
CA ASN A 135 -18.40 -15.44 -24.24
C ASN A 135 -19.08 -14.11 -23.90
N TRP A 136 -20.34 -13.89 -24.30
CA TRP A 136 -21.00 -12.59 -24.22
C TRP A 136 -21.02 -11.99 -22.80
N LYS A 137 -21.27 -12.84 -21.79
CA LYS A 137 -21.24 -12.41 -20.38
C LYS A 137 -19.89 -11.80 -19.99
N LYS A 138 -18.78 -12.43 -20.40
CA LYS A 138 -17.42 -11.97 -20.11
C LYS A 138 -17.06 -10.72 -20.93
N ILE A 139 -17.51 -10.65 -22.19
CA ILE A 139 -17.32 -9.46 -23.04
C ILE A 139 -17.97 -8.22 -22.41
N CYS A 140 -19.12 -8.38 -21.78
CA CYS A 140 -19.90 -7.31 -21.15
C CYS A 140 -19.62 -7.11 -19.65
N ASP A 141 -18.57 -7.73 -19.10
CA ASP A 141 -18.27 -7.66 -17.66
C ASP A 141 -17.46 -6.40 -17.30
N PHE A 142 -18.06 -5.56 -16.44
CA PHE A 142 -17.46 -4.32 -15.94
C PHE A 142 -16.90 -4.41 -14.51
N GLU A 143 -16.96 -5.57 -13.84
CA GLU A 143 -16.48 -5.71 -12.46
C GLU A 143 -14.98 -5.37 -12.33
N ASN A 144 -14.18 -5.66 -13.37
CA ASN A 144 -12.75 -5.35 -13.43
C ASN A 144 -12.37 -4.60 -14.72
N ALA A 145 -12.92 -3.39 -14.92
CA ALA A 145 -12.76 -2.64 -16.16
C ALA A 145 -11.51 -1.72 -16.24
N SER A 146 -11.01 -1.55 -17.46
CA SER A 146 -9.91 -0.64 -17.82
C SER A 146 -10.42 0.77 -18.18
N LYS A 147 -9.56 1.79 -18.02
CA LYS A 147 -9.88 3.21 -18.30
C LYS A 147 -8.89 3.81 -19.29
N PRO A 148 -8.89 3.37 -20.56
CA PRO A 148 -7.93 3.86 -21.55
C PRO A 148 -8.10 5.37 -21.76
N GLN A 149 -6.99 6.11 -21.79
CA GLN A 149 -6.98 7.56 -21.98
C GLN A 149 -6.42 7.97 -23.34
N ARG A 150 -5.62 7.10 -23.97
CA ARG A 150 -4.99 7.33 -25.26
C ARG A 150 -5.15 6.14 -26.20
N ILE A 151 -4.95 6.39 -27.48
CA ILE A 151 -5.01 5.34 -28.50
C ILE A 151 -3.94 4.26 -28.27
N GLN A 152 -2.79 4.63 -27.71
CA GLN A 152 -1.70 3.71 -27.37
C GLN A 152 -2.13 2.69 -26.31
N ASP A 153 -2.90 3.10 -25.30
CA ASP A 153 -3.44 2.22 -24.26
C ASP A 153 -4.36 1.16 -24.88
N SER A 154 -5.16 1.56 -25.87
CA SER A 154 -6.06 0.67 -26.60
C SER A 154 -5.29 -0.34 -27.46
N LEU A 155 -4.30 0.14 -28.23
CA LEU A 155 -3.49 -0.70 -29.12
C LEU A 155 -2.59 -1.67 -28.34
N GLY A 156 -2.01 -1.25 -27.21
CA GLY A 156 -1.19 -2.10 -26.36
C GLY A 156 -1.96 -3.35 -25.91
N PHE A 157 -3.21 -3.16 -25.47
CA PHE A 157 -4.08 -4.26 -25.06
C PHE A 157 -4.39 -5.26 -26.20
N ILE A 158 -4.55 -4.78 -27.44
CA ILE A 158 -4.77 -5.65 -28.60
C ILE A 158 -3.51 -6.47 -28.89
N ILE A 159 -2.33 -5.86 -28.86
CA ILE A 159 -1.05 -6.54 -29.10
C ILE A 159 -0.79 -7.61 -28.03
N GLU A 160 -1.08 -7.30 -26.77
CA GLU A 160 -1.03 -8.24 -25.66
C GLU A 160 -1.98 -9.43 -25.88
N THR A 161 -3.22 -9.15 -26.29
CA THR A 161 -4.22 -10.18 -26.62
C THR A 161 -3.72 -11.08 -27.76
N LEU A 162 -3.18 -10.51 -28.84
CA LEU A 162 -2.63 -11.30 -29.95
C LEU A 162 -1.45 -12.17 -29.50
N SER A 163 -0.61 -11.66 -28.61
CA SER A 163 0.53 -12.40 -28.06
C SER A 163 0.07 -13.60 -27.23
N LYS A 164 -0.96 -13.43 -26.40
CA LYS A 164 -1.60 -14.51 -25.62
C LYS A 164 -2.17 -15.63 -26.51
N MET A 165 -2.65 -15.27 -27.70
CA MET A 165 -3.20 -16.24 -28.67
C MET A 165 -2.13 -17.05 -29.40
N ASP A 166 -0.95 -16.47 -29.61
CA ASP A 166 0.15 -17.16 -30.29
C ASP A 166 0.82 -18.23 -29.40
N SER A 167 0.66 -18.14 -28.08
CA SER A 167 1.20 -19.09 -27.08
C SER A 167 0.34 -20.34 -26.82
N ASP A 168 -0.95 -20.34 -27.12
CA ASP A 168 -1.89 -21.45 -26.78
C ASP A 168 -1.97 -22.58 -27.85
N GLY A 169 -1.16 -22.52 -28.91
CA GLY A 169 -1.18 -23.49 -30.01
C GLY A 169 -0.03 -24.50 -30.00
N GLY A 170 -0.10 -25.55 -29.17
CA GLY A 170 0.65 -26.79 -29.42
C GLY A 170 0.98 -27.68 -28.21
N VAL A 171 0.29 -28.81 -28.08
CA VAL A 171 0.83 -30.04 -27.46
C VAL A 171 0.48 -31.23 -28.35
N SER A 172 1.51 -31.87 -28.92
CA SER A 172 1.50 -33.28 -29.32
C SER A 172 2.88 -33.88 -29.01
N THR A 173 2.87 -35.10 -28.53
CA THR A 173 3.93 -35.80 -27.79
C THR A 173 4.95 -36.53 -28.66
N ASN A 174 6.20 -36.53 -28.15
CA ASN A 174 7.30 -37.52 -28.24
C ASN A 174 7.87 -37.94 -29.61
N HIS A 175 9.17 -37.68 -29.85
CA HIS A 175 10.29 -38.62 -29.62
C HIS A 175 11.63 -38.07 -30.18
N THR A 176 12.69 -38.18 -29.37
CA THR A 176 14.13 -38.34 -29.70
C THR A 176 14.68 -37.85 -31.04
N SER A 177 15.63 -36.92 -31.00
CA SER A 177 17.01 -37.08 -31.52
C SER A 177 17.82 -35.78 -31.43
N HIS A 178 19.13 -35.94 -31.26
CA HIS A 178 20.15 -34.92 -31.12
C HIS A 178 20.16 -33.83 -32.20
N ALA A 179 20.48 -32.60 -31.81
CA ALA A 179 21.59 -31.86 -32.41
C ALA A 179 22.04 -30.75 -31.45
N ALA A 180 23.32 -30.78 -31.07
CA ALA A 180 23.99 -29.64 -30.46
C ALA A 180 23.96 -28.47 -31.45
N SER A 181 23.40 -27.34 -31.04
CA SER A 181 23.62 -26.06 -31.71
C SER A 181 23.97 -25.02 -30.65
N SER A 182 25.24 -24.69 -30.63
CA SER A 182 25.85 -23.63 -29.83
C SER A 182 25.47 -22.26 -30.41
N THR A 183 24.55 -21.59 -29.74
CA THR A 183 24.49 -20.12 -29.66
C THR A 183 23.90 -19.76 -28.30
N THR A 184 24.81 -19.53 -27.36
CA THR A 184 24.61 -19.08 -25.99
C THR A 184 24.18 -17.60 -25.99
N THR A 185 23.25 -17.24 -25.09
CA THR A 185 22.52 -15.95 -24.92
C THR A 185 21.38 -15.72 -25.93
N SER A 186 20.09 -15.58 -25.59
CA SER A 186 19.37 -15.49 -24.32
C SER A 186 17.89 -15.92 -24.55
N LYS A 187 17.45 -17.08 -24.04
CA LYS A 187 16.04 -17.51 -24.14
C LYS A 187 15.07 -16.61 -23.36
N PHE A 188 15.59 -15.84 -22.39
CA PHE A 188 14.83 -14.97 -21.49
C PHE A 188 15.38 -13.52 -21.41
N GLY A 189 16.16 -13.09 -22.41
CA GLY A 189 16.82 -11.76 -22.38
C GLY A 189 15.85 -10.59 -22.26
N GLY A 190 14.60 -10.74 -22.72
CA GLY A 190 13.55 -9.73 -22.55
C GLY A 190 12.79 -9.78 -21.22
N ALA A 191 12.96 -10.83 -20.41
CA ALA A 191 12.34 -10.97 -19.10
C ALA A 191 13.16 -10.31 -17.99
N ILE A 192 14.48 -10.41 -18.05
CA ILE A 192 15.36 -9.80 -17.03
C ILE A 192 15.34 -8.27 -17.19
N GLY A 193 15.05 -7.56 -16.11
CA GLY A 193 14.83 -6.12 -16.09
C GLY A 193 13.43 -5.69 -16.51
N HIS A 194 12.54 -6.63 -16.84
CA HIS A 194 11.15 -6.33 -17.16
C HIS A 194 10.44 -5.74 -15.94
N LYS A 195 9.90 -4.53 -16.09
CA LYS A 195 9.11 -3.85 -15.06
C LYS A 195 7.65 -4.20 -15.24
N LEU A 196 7.03 -4.68 -14.17
CA LEU A 196 5.60 -4.91 -14.15
C LEU A 196 4.85 -3.57 -13.94
N PRO A 197 3.61 -3.43 -14.43
CA PRO A 197 2.77 -2.26 -14.23
C PRO A 197 2.63 -1.92 -12.73
N PRO A 198 2.71 -0.63 -12.34
CA PRO A 198 2.58 -0.25 -10.94
C PRO A 198 1.17 -0.56 -10.42
N PHE A 199 1.06 -1.13 -9.21
CA PHE A 199 -0.21 -1.28 -8.51
C PHE A 199 -0.31 -0.31 -7.32
N PHE A 200 -1.55 0.05 -6.98
CA PHE A 200 -1.85 0.85 -5.79
C PHE A 200 -2.66 0.02 -4.79
N SER A 201 -2.27 0.07 -3.52
CA SER A 201 -2.98 -0.58 -2.41
C SER A 201 -3.25 0.41 -1.31
N ALA A 202 -4.46 0.38 -0.76
CA ALA A 202 -4.77 1.03 0.50
C ALA A 202 -4.91 -0.03 1.59
N TYR A 203 -4.63 0.34 2.82
CA TYR A 203 -4.90 -0.47 4.00
C TYR A 203 -5.33 0.40 5.18
N THR A 204 -6.04 -0.22 6.10
CA THR A 204 -6.54 0.36 7.35
C THR A 204 -6.07 -0.48 8.53
N GLU A 205 -6.38 -0.05 9.76
CA GLU A 205 -6.14 -0.85 10.97
C GLU A 205 -6.76 -2.25 10.85
N VAL A 206 -7.92 -2.40 10.20
CA VAL A 206 -8.60 -3.70 10.03
C VAL A 206 -7.70 -4.70 9.28
N ASP A 207 -7.07 -4.27 8.19
CA ASP A 207 -6.18 -5.13 7.40
C ASP A 207 -4.96 -5.56 8.21
N THR A 208 -4.43 -4.65 9.02
CA THR A 208 -3.22 -4.87 9.83
C THR A 208 -3.49 -5.78 11.03
N ILE A 209 -4.66 -5.63 11.66
CA ILE A 209 -5.13 -6.49 12.76
C ILE A 209 -5.44 -7.88 12.22
N LEU A 210 -6.13 -7.97 11.08
CA LEU A 210 -6.43 -9.24 10.43
C LEU A 210 -5.16 -10.01 10.09
N TYR A 211 -4.15 -9.32 9.55
CA TYR A 211 -2.84 -9.91 9.34
C TYR A 211 -2.20 -10.37 10.64
N ALA A 212 -2.18 -9.52 11.68
CA ALA A 212 -1.58 -9.85 12.98
C ALA A 212 -2.19 -11.12 13.59
N LEU A 213 -3.52 -11.22 13.62
CA LEU A 213 -4.23 -12.44 14.04
C LEU A 213 -3.91 -13.63 13.14
N GLY A 214 -3.85 -13.40 11.82
CA GLY A 214 -3.46 -14.39 10.81
C GLY A 214 -2.05 -14.95 10.97
N VAL A 215 -1.15 -14.22 11.63
CA VAL A 215 0.22 -14.66 11.96
C VAL A 215 0.42 -14.93 13.46
N GLY A 216 -0.68 -15.17 14.19
CA GLY A 216 -0.69 -15.71 15.54
C GLY A 216 -0.75 -14.71 16.68
N ALA A 217 -0.86 -13.40 16.40
CA ALA A 217 -1.02 -12.41 17.45
C ALA A 217 -2.27 -12.74 18.27
N SER A 218 -2.17 -12.67 19.59
CA SER A 218 -3.24 -13.14 20.47
C SER A 218 -3.37 -12.30 21.71
N ILE A 219 -4.61 -12.07 22.16
CA ILE A 219 -4.89 -11.47 23.47
C ILE A 219 -4.32 -12.27 24.65
N LYS A 220 -3.93 -13.54 24.43
CA LYS A 220 -3.27 -14.37 25.44
C LYS A 220 -1.87 -13.86 25.78
N GLU A 221 -1.21 -13.18 24.83
CA GLU A 221 0.08 -12.53 25.02
C GLU A 221 -0.19 -11.03 25.20
N PRO A 222 -0.08 -10.47 26.43
CA PRO A 222 -0.38 -9.07 26.67
C PRO A 222 0.43 -8.11 25.79
N LYS A 223 1.65 -8.48 25.39
CA LYS A 223 2.49 -7.64 24.50
C LYS A 223 2.03 -7.62 23.04
N ASP A 224 1.10 -8.49 22.65
CA ASP A 224 0.50 -8.48 21.31
C ASP A 224 -0.69 -7.52 21.21
N PHE A 225 -1.20 -7.01 22.34
CA PHE A 225 -2.38 -6.14 22.36
C PHE A 225 -2.24 -4.93 21.42
N LYS A 226 -1.03 -4.37 21.33
CA LYS A 226 -0.67 -3.28 20.43
C LYS A 226 -0.80 -3.59 18.93
N PHE A 227 -0.91 -4.85 18.53
CA PHE A 227 -1.07 -5.26 17.13
C PHE A 227 -2.52 -5.60 16.78
N ILE A 228 -3.40 -5.75 17.78
CA ILE A 228 -4.76 -6.30 17.60
C ILE A 228 -5.86 -5.37 18.12
N TYR A 229 -5.53 -4.30 18.83
CA TYR A 229 -6.47 -3.30 19.32
C TYR A 229 -6.08 -1.90 18.83
N GLU A 230 -6.88 -1.37 17.91
CA GLU A 230 -6.70 -0.07 17.28
C GLU A 230 -6.82 1.11 18.25
N GLY A 231 -7.47 0.92 19.40
CA GLY A 231 -7.52 1.92 20.48
C GLY A 231 -6.30 1.88 21.41
N SER A 232 -5.30 1.02 21.16
CA SER A 232 -4.06 1.03 21.93
C SER A 232 -3.26 2.29 21.61
N SER A 233 -2.78 2.99 22.64
CA SER A 233 -1.95 4.20 22.45
C SER A 233 -0.61 3.93 21.75
N ASP A 234 -0.16 2.68 21.75
CA ASP A 234 1.03 2.19 21.06
C ASP A 234 0.70 1.31 19.84
N PHE A 235 -0.53 1.40 19.32
CA PHE A 235 -0.98 0.60 18.19
C PHE A 235 0.02 0.67 17.03
N SER A 236 0.46 -0.51 16.58
CA SER A 236 1.53 -0.63 15.60
C SER A 236 1.17 -1.69 14.56
N CYS A 237 1.67 -1.52 13.34
CA CYS A 237 1.58 -2.56 12.31
C CYS A 237 2.76 -3.53 12.46
N LEU A 238 2.51 -4.84 12.38
CA LEU A 238 3.61 -5.80 12.32
C LEU A 238 4.47 -5.55 11.06
N PRO A 239 5.81 -5.48 11.18
CA PRO A 239 6.69 -5.17 10.05
C PRO A 239 6.50 -6.06 8.83
N THR A 240 6.25 -7.35 9.05
CA THR A 240 6.05 -8.35 7.99
C THR A 240 4.75 -8.17 7.20
N PHE A 241 3.85 -7.28 7.63
CA PHE A 241 2.72 -6.84 6.81
C PHE A 241 3.17 -6.26 5.45
N GLY A 242 4.41 -5.75 5.38
CA GLY A 242 5.01 -5.28 4.13
C GLY A 242 5.08 -6.33 3.01
N VAL A 243 5.07 -7.63 3.34
CA VAL A 243 4.97 -8.69 2.33
C VAL A 243 3.57 -8.75 1.73
N ILE A 244 2.52 -8.56 2.53
CA ILE A 244 1.11 -8.65 2.06
C ILE A 244 0.83 -7.62 0.97
N ILE A 245 1.35 -6.40 1.15
CA ILE A 245 1.26 -5.35 0.15
C ILE A 245 1.91 -5.84 -1.15
N ALA A 246 3.18 -6.25 -1.11
CA ALA A 246 3.95 -6.61 -2.30
C ALA A 246 3.51 -7.93 -2.96
N GLN A 247 2.99 -8.88 -2.19
CA GLN A 247 2.57 -10.21 -2.64
C GLN A 247 1.45 -10.16 -3.68
N LYS A 248 0.70 -9.05 -3.77
CA LYS A 248 -0.31 -8.87 -4.81
C LYS A 248 0.24 -9.07 -6.23
N TYR A 249 1.50 -8.70 -6.50
CA TYR A 249 2.15 -8.97 -7.80
C TYR A 249 2.30 -10.45 -8.12
N LEU A 250 2.47 -11.29 -7.11
CA LEU A 250 2.63 -12.73 -7.32
C LEU A 250 1.33 -13.40 -7.78
N PHE A 251 0.18 -12.76 -7.53
CA PHE A 251 -1.14 -13.34 -7.79
C PHE A 251 -2.04 -12.52 -8.70
N SER A 252 -1.62 -11.33 -9.13
CA SER A 252 -2.39 -10.47 -10.04
C SER A 252 -2.39 -10.96 -11.51
N GLY A 253 -1.88 -12.17 -11.78
CA GLY A 253 -1.75 -12.72 -13.14
C GLY A 253 -0.58 -12.12 -13.95
N GLU A 254 -0.01 -11.01 -13.50
CA GLU A 254 1.12 -10.28 -14.10
C GLU A 254 2.38 -11.14 -14.28
N LEU A 255 2.62 -12.12 -13.39
CA LEU A 255 3.72 -13.07 -13.56
C LEU A 255 3.57 -13.93 -14.84
N ALA A 256 2.34 -14.14 -15.32
CA ALA A 256 2.08 -14.83 -16.58
C ALA A 256 2.37 -13.95 -17.82
N GLU A 257 2.64 -12.66 -17.63
CA GLU A 257 2.91 -11.67 -18.68
C GLU A 257 4.40 -11.42 -18.91
N ILE A 258 5.28 -12.13 -18.20
CA ILE A 258 6.74 -12.01 -18.32
C ILE A 258 7.18 -12.48 -19.73
N PRO A 259 7.80 -11.62 -20.55
CA PRO A 259 8.17 -11.95 -21.91
C PRO A 259 9.08 -13.19 -22.00
N GLY A 260 8.60 -14.25 -22.66
CA GLY A 260 9.35 -15.48 -22.86
C GLY A 260 9.27 -16.49 -21.70
N LEU A 261 8.54 -16.21 -20.62
CA LEU A 261 8.21 -17.18 -19.57
C LEU A 261 6.75 -17.61 -19.69
N SER A 262 6.51 -18.92 -19.83
CA SER A 262 5.18 -19.51 -19.65
C SER A 262 5.11 -20.16 -18.28
N ILE A 263 4.43 -19.51 -17.33
CA ILE A 263 4.35 -19.97 -15.93
C ILE A 263 3.05 -20.74 -15.70
N ASN A 264 3.17 -22.02 -15.33
CA ASN A 264 2.04 -22.76 -14.78
C ASN A 264 1.92 -22.46 -13.27
N MET A 265 0.89 -21.73 -12.89
CA MET A 265 0.65 -21.31 -11.49
C MET A 265 0.55 -22.51 -10.52
N ALA A 266 0.09 -23.67 -10.97
CA ALA A 266 0.00 -24.88 -10.13
C ALA A 266 1.37 -25.49 -9.80
N LYS A 267 2.44 -25.07 -10.48
CA LYS A 267 3.82 -25.53 -10.25
C LYS A 267 4.69 -24.49 -9.56
N ILE A 268 4.10 -23.39 -9.09
CA ILE A 268 4.81 -22.35 -8.36
C ILE A 268 4.98 -22.77 -6.91
N LEU A 269 6.22 -22.75 -6.44
CA LEU A 269 6.59 -22.84 -5.04
C LEU A 269 7.28 -21.55 -4.62
N HIS A 270 6.90 -21.01 -3.48
CA HIS A 270 7.62 -19.91 -2.86
C HIS A 270 8.86 -20.46 -2.16
N GLY A 271 10.05 -20.23 -2.71
CA GLY A 271 11.30 -20.80 -2.20
C GLY A 271 11.95 -19.97 -1.10
N GLU A 272 12.06 -18.66 -1.31
CA GLU A 272 12.69 -17.73 -0.35
C GLU A 272 11.98 -16.38 -0.35
N GLN A 273 11.97 -15.71 0.80
CA GLN A 273 11.44 -14.37 0.97
C GLN A 273 12.49 -13.48 1.63
N TYR A 274 12.68 -12.28 1.08
CA TYR A 274 13.35 -11.17 1.74
C TYR A 274 12.40 -9.98 1.88
N LEU A 275 12.46 -9.31 3.02
CA LEU A 275 11.78 -8.04 3.26
C LEU A 275 12.75 -7.11 3.99
N GLU A 276 12.87 -5.86 3.53
CA GLU A 276 13.54 -4.76 4.22
C GLU A 276 12.54 -3.62 4.42
N LEU A 277 12.46 -3.09 5.65
CA LEU A 277 11.71 -1.89 5.98
C LEU A 277 12.67 -0.72 6.12
N TYR A 278 12.34 0.37 5.43
CA TYR A 278 13.04 1.63 5.58
C TYR A 278 12.38 2.49 6.66
N LYS A 279 11.05 2.37 6.81
CA LYS A 279 10.27 2.98 7.89
C LYS A 279 9.16 2.05 8.40
N PRO A 280 8.75 2.18 9.67
CA PRO A 280 7.56 1.52 10.17
C PRO A 280 6.32 1.90 9.36
N PHE A 281 5.40 0.96 9.18
CA PHE A 281 4.14 1.24 8.51
C PHE A 281 3.27 2.19 9.37
N PRO A 282 2.69 3.24 8.78
CA PRO A 282 1.68 4.04 9.46
C PRO A 282 0.42 3.20 9.74
N ARG A 283 -0.40 3.64 10.70
CA ARG A 283 -1.65 2.97 11.10
C ARG A 283 -2.59 2.69 9.93
N THR A 284 -2.70 3.63 9.01
CA THR A 284 -3.40 3.47 7.74
C THR A 284 -2.52 4.04 6.64
N GLY A 285 -2.71 3.59 5.39
CA GLY A 285 -1.83 4.03 4.33
C GLY A 285 -2.33 3.73 2.93
N LYS A 286 -1.83 4.50 1.97
CA LYS A 286 -1.95 4.23 0.53
C LYS A 286 -0.55 4.10 -0.02
N LEU A 287 -0.26 2.96 -0.63
CA LEU A 287 1.03 2.62 -1.16
C LEU A 287 0.96 2.38 -2.66
N LYS A 288 1.95 2.90 -3.38
CA LYS A 288 2.25 2.55 -4.76
C LYS A 288 3.35 1.50 -4.73
N SER A 289 3.19 0.38 -5.40
CA SER A 289 4.24 -0.63 -5.51
C SER A 289 4.69 -0.77 -6.95
N GLU A 290 5.98 -1.01 -7.16
CA GLU A 290 6.60 -1.21 -8.46
C GLU A 290 7.43 -2.48 -8.42
N ALA A 291 7.22 -3.38 -9.38
CA ALA A 291 7.93 -4.65 -9.44
C ALA A 291 8.81 -4.78 -10.66
N VAL A 292 9.90 -5.53 -10.52
CA VAL A 292 10.84 -5.83 -11.59
C VAL A 292 11.36 -7.26 -11.47
N ILE A 293 11.42 -7.94 -12.60
CA ILE A 293 12.07 -9.26 -12.69
C ILE A 293 13.58 -9.03 -12.72
N VAL A 294 14.27 -9.29 -11.62
CA VAL A 294 15.70 -8.94 -11.51
C VAL A 294 16.62 -10.01 -12.07
N ASP A 295 16.22 -11.28 -11.98
CA ASP A 295 16.99 -12.37 -12.54
C ASP A 295 16.16 -13.65 -12.71
N ILE A 296 16.67 -14.56 -13.53
CA ILE A 296 16.12 -15.88 -13.80
C ILE A 296 17.25 -16.90 -13.74
N LEU A 297 17.17 -17.82 -12.79
CA LEU A 297 18.20 -18.84 -12.57
C LEU A 297 17.72 -20.23 -12.98
N ASP A 298 18.63 -21.00 -13.56
CA ASP A 298 18.41 -22.42 -13.84
C ASP A 298 18.86 -23.26 -12.63
N LYS A 299 17.93 -23.99 -12.03
CA LYS A 299 18.20 -24.88 -10.89
C LYS A 299 18.13 -26.36 -11.30
N GLY A 300 18.19 -26.66 -12.59
CA GLY A 300 18.13 -28.00 -13.15
C GLY A 300 16.71 -28.55 -13.14
N SER A 301 16.17 -28.85 -11.96
CA SER A 301 14.80 -29.40 -11.79
C SER A 301 13.69 -28.34 -11.93
N GLY A 302 14.05 -27.06 -11.98
CA GLY A 302 13.13 -25.94 -12.09
C GLY A 302 13.85 -24.63 -12.38
N LEU A 303 13.06 -23.59 -12.57
CA LEU A 303 13.51 -22.22 -12.76
C LEU A 303 13.28 -21.43 -11.48
N LEU A 304 14.24 -20.60 -11.07
CA LEU A 304 14.05 -19.65 -9.96
C LEU A 304 13.93 -18.23 -10.52
N LEU A 305 12.75 -17.63 -10.32
CA LEU A 305 12.45 -16.26 -10.70
C LEU A 305 12.68 -15.34 -9.49
N LEU A 306 13.53 -14.32 -9.66
CA LEU A 306 13.74 -13.29 -8.66
C LEU A 306 12.92 -12.05 -9.02
N VAL A 307 12.02 -11.67 -8.11
CA VAL A 307 11.12 -10.52 -8.29
C VAL A 307 11.35 -9.53 -7.17
N ASP A 308 11.83 -8.35 -7.52
CA ASP A 308 11.97 -7.23 -6.60
C ASP A 308 10.70 -6.39 -6.63
N VAL A 309 10.22 -5.97 -5.47
CA VAL A 309 9.05 -5.10 -5.32
C VAL A 309 9.37 -3.98 -4.35
N TYR A 310 9.20 -2.75 -4.81
CA TYR A 310 9.42 -1.53 -4.04
C TYR A 310 8.08 -0.88 -3.75
N SER A 311 7.77 -0.60 -2.49
CA SER A 311 6.49 0.01 -2.07
C SER A 311 6.71 1.39 -1.46
N TYR A 312 5.97 2.38 -1.95
CA TYR A 312 6.14 3.80 -1.66
C TYR A 312 4.88 4.42 -1.06
N SER A 313 5.05 5.30 -0.07
CA SER A 313 4.02 6.23 0.41
C SER A 313 4.32 7.63 -0.15
N GLY A 314 3.54 8.08 -1.13
CA GLY A 314 3.92 9.27 -1.92
C GLY A 314 5.25 9.04 -2.64
N ASN A 315 6.27 9.84 -2.31
CA ASN A 315 7.63 9.71 -2.87
C ASN A 315 8.58 8.93 -1.95
N GLU A 316 8.10 8.43 -0.82
CA GLU A 316 8.94 7.83 0.20
C GLU A 316 8.92 6.31 0.12
N LEU A 317 10.11 5.68 0.03
CA LEU A 317 10.23 4.22 0.02
C LEU A 317 9.98 3.67 1.42
N MET A 318 8.93 2.85 1.56
CA MET A 318 8.53 2.27 2.84
C MET A 318 9.18 0.90 3.05
N CYS A 319 9.07 0.02 2.06
CA CYS A 319 9.66 -1.32 2.11
C CYS A 319 10.11 -1.81 0.74
N TYR A 320 11.02 -2.78 0.78
CA TYR A 320 11.52 -3.53 -0.34
C TYR A 320 11.32 -5.02 -0.07
N ASN A 321 10.78 -5.74 -1.05
CA ASN A 321 10.62 -7.18 -1.00
C ASN A 321 11.38 -7.82 -2.15
N GLN A 322 12.02 -8.96 -1.90
CA GLN A 322 12.49 -9.85 -2.96
C GLN A 322 11.87 -11.23 -2.78
N PHE A 323 11.06 -11.61 -3.76
CA PHE A 323 10.43 -12.92 -3.85
C PHE A 323 11.32 -13.84 -4.69
N SER A 324 11.61 -15.03 -4.18
CA SER A 324 12.29 -16.09 -4.94
C SER A 324 11.29 -17.20 -5.24
N VAL A 325 10.78 -17.20 -6.46
CA VAL A 325 9.67 -18.05 -6.91
C VAL A 325 10.24 -19.20 -7.73
N PHE A 326 10.08 -20.43 -7.24
CA PHE A 326 10.55 -21.64 -7.91
C PHE A 326 9.44 -22.25 -8.75
N ILE A 327 9.72 -22.50 -10.02
CA ILE A 327 8.78 -23.07 -10.98
C ILE A 327 9.27 -24.47 -11.33
N VAL A 328 8.58 -25.47 -10.78
CA VAL A 328 8.96 -26.88 -10.90
C VAL A 328 8.86 -27.35 -12.36
N GLY A 329 9.89 -28.02 -12.85
CA GLY A 329 9.94 -28.61 -14.19
C GLY A 329 10.30 -27.63 -15.32
N SER A 330 10.57 -26.36 -15.00
CA SER A 330 10.96 -25.32 -15.97
C SER A 330 12.47 -25.06 -16.05
N GLY A 331 13.31 -25.92 -15.45
CA GLY A 331 14.77 -25.84 -15.49
C GLY A 331 15.41 -26.56 -16.69
N GLY A 332 16.74 -26.68 -16.68
CA GLY A 332 17.51 -27.42 -17.69
C GLY A 332 17.70 -26.68 -19.02
N PHE A 333 17.59 -25.35 -18.99
CA PHE A 333 17.77 -24.48 -20.15
C PHE A 333 19.20 -23.92 -20.29
N GLY A 334 20.11 -24.29 -19.39
CA GLY A 334 21.52 -23.90 -19.43
C GLY A 334 21.79 -22.47 -18.97
N GLY A 335 20.94 -21.93 -18.09
CA GLY A 335 21.10 -20.60 -17.49
C GLY A 335 22.09 -20.56 -16.33
N ASN A 336 22.33 -19.37 -15.79
CA ASN A 336 23.13 -19.19 -14.59
C ASN A 336 22.48 -19.89 -13.38
N GLN A 337 23.30 -20.54 -12.55
CA GLN A 337 22.80 -21.17 -11.32
C GLN A 337 22.79 -20.21 -10.11
N THR A 338 23.52 -19.10 -10.20
CA THR A 338 23.68 -18.11 -9.14
C THR A 338 23.44 -16.70 -9.67
N SER A 339 23.00 -15.79 -8.81
CA SER A 339 22.82 -14.36 -9.10
C SER A 339 23.53 -13.55 -8.02
N ASP A 340 24.19 -12.47 -8.39
CA ASP A 340 24.68 -11.45 -7.47
C ASP A 340 23.56 -10.53 -6.94
N LYS A 341 22.37 -10.58 -7.56
CA LYS A 341 21.19 -9.79 -7.16
C LYS A 341 20.36 -10.46 -6.07
N VAL A 342 20.59 -11.74 -5.78
CA VAL A 342 19.84 -12.45 -4.74
C VAL A 342 20.27 -11.98 -3.36
N LYS A 343 19.31 -11.72 -2.49
CA LYS A 343 19.59 -11.52 -1.06
C LYS A 343 19.89 -12.89 -0.45
N GLU A 344 21.14 -13.11 -0.08
CA GLU A 344 21.61 -14.42 0.38
C GLU A 344 20.98 -14.85 1.70
N THR A 345 20.66 -16.14 1.78
CA THR A 345 20.37 -16.83 3.04
C THR A 345 21.65 -17.06 3.82
N VAL A 346 21.57 -17.13 5.15
CA VAL A 346 22.77 -17.30 6.00
C VAL A 346 22.62 -18.54 6.85
N ALA A 347 23.66 -19.38 6.89
CA ALA A 347 23.67 -20.57 7.75
C ALA A 347 23.49 -20.18 9.23
N ILE A 348 22.87 -21.09 9.99
CA ILE A 348 22.77 -20.91 11.44
C ILE A 348 24.13 -21.12 12.12
N PRO A 349 24.41 -20.45 13.26
CA PRO A 349 25.61 -20.71 14.05
C PRO A 349 25.71 -22.18 14.50
N SER A 350 26.92 -22.76 14.44
CA SER A 350 27.19 -24.14 14.88
C SER A 350 27.34 -24.24 16.41
N ARG A 351 26.34 -23.76 17.15
CA ARG A 351 26.22 -23.80 18.62
C ARG A 351 24.75 -23.96 19.02
N PRO A 352 24.42 -24.34 20.28
CA PRO A 352 23.03 -24.36 20.74
C PRO A 352 22.34 -22.98 20.59
N PRO A 353 21.02 -22.95 20.31
CA PRO A 353 20.26 -21.70 20.23
C PRO A 353 20.26 -20.94 21.56
N ASP A 354 20.28 -19.62 21.48
CA ASP A 354 20.17 -18.74 22.65
C ASP A 354 18.73 -18.75 23.20
N VAL A 355 17.74 -18.81 22.31
CA VAL A 355 16.32 -18.85 22.65
C VAL A 355 15.62 -19.87 21.76
N VAL A 356 14.71 -20.64 22.36
CA VAL A 356 13.75 -21.48 21.65
C VAL A 356 12.36 -21.03 22.05
N HIS A 357 11.55 -20.64 21.07
CA HIS A 357 10.17 -20.20 21.29
C HIS A 357 9.20 -21.12 20.55
N THR A 358 8.10 -21.48 21.20
CA THR A 358 7.07 -22.37 20.62
C THR A 358 5.74 -21.66 20.52
N ASP A 359 5.09 -21.75 19.36
CA ASP A 359 3.75 -21.22 19.13
C ASP A 359 2.91 -22.23 18.32
N THR A 360 1.72 -22.56 18.81
CA THR A 360 0.84 -23.56 18.18
C THR A 360 -0.14 -22.87 17.25
N THR A 361 -0.06 -23.20 15.97
CA THR A 361 -0.98 -22.67 14.97
C THR A 361 -2.40 -23.18 15.20
N SER A 362 -3.40 -22.37 14.87
CA SER A 362 -4.80 -22.82 14.89
C SER A 362 -5.09 -23.82 13.75
N LEU A 363 -6.08 -24.70 13.93
CA LEU A 363 -6.62 -25.49 12.82
C LEU A 363 -7.17 -24.59 11.69
N ASN A 364 -7.66 -23.40 12.04
CA ASN A 364 -8.17 -22.41 11.09
C ASN A 364 -7.11 -21.39 10.64
N GLN A 365 -5.82 -21.60 10.95
CA GLN A 365 -4.77 -20.59 10.72
C GLN A 365 -4.68 -20.17 9.25
N ALA A 366 -4.67 -21.14 8.33
CA ALA A 366 -4.64 -20.87 6.89
C ALA A 366 -5.93 -20.18 6.40
N ALA A 367 -7.09 -20.55 6.97
CA ALA A 367 -8.39 -19.96 6.65
C ALA A 367 -8.48 -18.49 7.08
N LEU A 368 -7.82 -18.12 8.17
CA LEU A 368 -7.71 -16.73 8.63
C LEU A 368 -6.65 -15.95 7.84
N TYR A 369 -5.44 -16.50 7.71
CA TYR A 369 -4.32 -15.82 7.06
C TYR A 369 -4.61 -15.45 5.61
N ARG A 370 -5.27 -16.33 4.84
CA ARG A 370 -5.62 -16.07 3.44
C ARG A 370 -6.47 -14.82 3.22
N LEU A 371 -7.22 -14.37 4.23
CA LEU A 371 -8.00 -13.14 4.18
C LEU A 371 -7.09 -11.89 4.03
N SER A 372 -5.79 -12.03 4.30
CA SER A 372 -4.79 -10.99 4.05
C SER A 372 -4.43 -10.85 2.56
N GLY A 373 -4.77 -11.81 1.69
CA GLY A 373 -4.62 -11.65 0.23
C GLY A 373 -4.17 -12.86 -0.57
N ASP A 374 -3.71 -13.94 0.07
CA ASP A 374 -3.31 -15.17 -0.63
C ASP A 374 -4.44 -16.21 -0.64
N TRP A 375 -5.24 -16.16 -1.71
CA TRP A 375 -6.43 -16.99 -1.88
C TRP A 375 -6.17 -18.37 -2.49
N ASN A 376 -4.91 -18.77 -2.68
CA ASN A 376 -4.56 -20.03 -3.34
C ASN A 376 -5.29 -21.24 -2.71
N PRO A 377 -6.03 -22.04 -3.50
CA PRO A 377 -6.82 -23.17 -2.98
C PRO A 377 -5.98 -24.24 -2.29
N LEU A 378 -4.66 -24.32 -2.56
CA LEU A 378 -3.71 -25.19 -1.85
C LEU A 378 -3.81 -25.11 -0.32
N HIS A 379 -4.23 -23.96 0.20
CA HIS A 379 -4.27 -23.68 1.63
C HIS A 379 -5.64 -23.91 2.29
N ILE A 380 -6.67 -24.33 1.53
CA ILE A 380 -8.02 -24.51 2.08
C ILE A 380 -8.79 -25.69 1.48
N ASP A 381 -8.59 -26.01 0.19
CA ASP A 381 -9.32 -27.05 -0.53
C ASP A 381 -8.55 -28.38 -0.51
N PRO A 382 -9.07 -29.42 0.17
CA PRO A 382 -8.41 -30.73 0.23
C PRO A 382 -8.25 -31.39 -1.14
N ASN A 383 -9.18 -31.20 -2.07
CA ASN A 383 -9.11 -31.80 -3.40
C ASN A 383 -7.98 -31.19 -4.21
N PHE A 384 -7.85 -29.86 -4.16
CA PHE A 384 -6.76 -29.16 -4.83
C PHE A 384 -5.41 -29.52 -4.22
N ALA A 385 -5.29 -29.53 -2.89
CA ALA A 385 -4.06 -29.91 -2.20
C ALA A 385 -3.62 -31.35 -2.58
N GLY A 386 -4.55 -32.29 -2.60
CA GLY A 386 -4.32 -33.67 -3.05
C GLY A 386 -3.85 -33.75 -4.49
N ALA A 387 -4.47 -33.00 -5.40
CA ALA A 387 -4.12 -33.00 -6.83
C ALA A 387 -2.70 -32.49 -7.12
N VAL A 388 -2.13 -31.65 -6.23
CA VAL A 388 -0.76 -31.12 -6.37
C VAL A 388 0.24 -31.77 -5.41
N GLY A 389 -0.12 -32.90 -4.79
CA GLY A 389 0.80 -33.79 -4.09
C GLY A 389 0.93 -33.57 -2.58
N PHE A 390 -0.04 -32.93 -1.94
CA PHE A 390 -0.11 -32.82 -0.47
C PHE A 390 -1.29 -33.61 0.09
N ASP A 391 -1.08 -34.31 1.22
CA ASP A 391 -2.11 -35.14 1.85
C ASP A 391 -3.33 -34.34 2.33
N LYS A 392 -3.12 -33.05 2.66
CA LYS A 392 -4.14 -32.11 3.12
C LYS A 392 -3.67 -30.67 2.90
N PRO A 393 -4.54 -29.65 3.03
CA PRO A 393 -4.14 -28.27 2.86
C PRO A 393 -3.01 -27.87 3.82
N ILE A 394 -1.99 -27.20 3.27
CA ILE A 394 -0.82 -26.72 4.03
C ILE A 394 -1.02 -25.27 4.45
N LEU A 395 -0.33 -24.86 5.51
CA LEU A 395 -0.23 -23.46 5.91
C LEU A 395 0.65 -22.69 4.93
N HIS A 396 0.32 -21.42 4.66
CA HIS A 396 1.14 -20.53 3.84
C HIS A 396 2.54 -20.39 4.44
N GLY A 397 3.59 -20.53 3.63
CA GLY A 397 4.96 -20.27 4.10
C GLY A 397 5.13 -18.85 4.67
N LEU A 398 4.45 -17.87 4.05
CA LEU A 398 4.44 -16.49 4.54
C LEU A 398 3.65 -16.27 5.84
N CYS A 399 2.76 -17.19 6.21
CA CYS A 399 2.16 -17.22 7.54
C CYS A 399 3.21 -17.65 8.56
N THR A 400 3.88 -18.79 8.34
CA THR A 400 4.99 -19.25 9.20
C THR A 400 6.10 -18.20 9.33
N PHE A 401 6.43 -17.51 8.24
CA PHE A 401 7.34 -16.35 8.24
C PHE A 401 6.90 -15.25 9.21
N GLY A 402 5.61 -14.87 9.20
CA GLY A 402 5.06 -13.87 10.11
C GLY A 402 5.13 -14.29 11.58
N PHE A 403 4.84 -15.56 11.90
CA PHE A 403 5.06 -16.13 13.24
C PHE A 403 6.52 -15.97 13.67
N CYS A 404 7.47 -16.38 12.83
CA CYS A 404 8.89 -16.31 13.17
C CYS A 404 9.36 -14.87 13.40
N ALA A 405 8.92 -13.92 12.57
CA ALA A 405 9.23 -12.52 12.76
C ALA A 405 8.66 -11.96 14.08
N ARG A 406 7.43 -12.34 14.44
CA ARG A 406 6.84 -12.01 15.75
C ARG A 406 7.67 -12.57 16.89
N HIS A 407 8.07 -13.84 16.82
CA HIS A 407 8.90 -14.45 17.85
C HIS A 407 10.22 -13.67 18.04
N VAL A 408 10.89 -13.30 16.95
CA VAL A 408 12.13 -12.51 17.04
C VAL A 408 11.88 -11.11 17.61
N LEU A 409 10.82 -10.43 17.17
CA LEU A 409 10.45 -9.10 17.67
C LEU A 409 10.15 -9.13 19.18
N GLN A 410 9.41 -10.13 19.63
CA GLN A 410 9.06 -10.27 21.03
C GLN A 410 10.31 -10.54 21.89
N GLN A 411 11.22 -11.40 21.43
CA GLN A 411 12.38 -11.83 22.22
C GLN A 411 13.55 -10.83 22.19
N PHE A 412 13.79 -10.17 21.05
CA PHE A 412 15.00 -9.36 20.84
C PHE A 412 14.73 -7.87 20.58
N ALA A 413 13.47 -7.51 20.31
CA ALA A 413 13.05 -6.12 20.04
C ALA A 413 12.03 -5.56 21.04
N ASP A 414 11.57 -6.33 22.03
CA ASP A 414 10.49 -5.94 22.96
C ASP A 414 9.22 -5.47 22.23
N ASN A 415 8.91 -6.09 21.09
CA ASN A 415 7.82 -5.68 20.19
C ASN A 415 7.90 -4.21 19.72
N ASP A 416 9.09 -3.59 19.76
CA ASP A 416 9.34 -2.31 19.13
C ASP A 416 9.54 -2.49 17.62
N VAL A 417 8.50 -2.15 16.85
CA VAL A 417 8.50 -2.28 15.38
C VAL A 417 9.52 -1.36 14.71
N SER A 418 9.95 -0.28 15.37
CA SER A 418 10.96 0.63 14.83
C SER A 418 12.38 0.03 14.83
N ARG A 419 12.58 -1.04 15.60
CA ARG A 419 13.82 -1.83 15.58
C ARG A 419 13.88 -2.83 14.44
N PHE A 420 12.79 -3.14 13.77
CA PHE A 420 12.83 -4.07 12.65
C PHE A 420 13.50 -3.41 11.44
N LYS A 421 14.54 -4.04 10.89
CA LYS A 421 15.17 -3.59 9.64
C LYS A 421 14.86 -4.52 8.48
N ALA A 422 15.21 -5.79 8.60
CA ALA A 422 15.04 -6.73 7.51
C ALA A 422 14.85 -8.16 8.01
N ILE A 423 14.33 -9.02 7.15
CA ILE A 423 14.21 -10.46 7.37
C ILE A 423 14.48 -11.21 6.06
N LYS A 424 15.21 -12.32 6.15
CA LYS A 424 15.42 -13.28 5.06
C LYS A 424 15.06 -14.67 5.55
N VAL A 425 14.35 -15.45 4.74
CA VAL A 425 14.06 -16.86 5.01
C VAL A 425 14.21 -17.73 3.76
N ARG A 426 14.48 -19.02 3.97
CA ARG A 426 14.24 -20.09 2.99
C ARG A 426 13.18 -21.05 3.51
N PHE A 427 12.15 -21.29 2.70
CA PHE A 427 11.12 -22.29 2.97
C PHE A 427 11.62 -23.67 2.55
N THR A 428 11.49 -24.67 3.43
CA THR A 428 12.07 -26.01 3.19
C THR A 428 11.05 -27.14 3.19
N LYS A 429 10.12 -27.14 4.14
CA LYS A 429 9.07 -28.17 4.24
C LYS A 429 7.74 -27.54 4.64
N PRO A 430 6.60 -28.14 4.25
CA PRO A 430 5.29 -27.62 4.58
C PRO A 430 5.01 -27.69 6.08
N VAL A 431 4.21 -26.75 6.55
CA VAL A 431 3.56 -26.76 7.87
C VAL A 431 2.09 -27.05 7.65
N TYR A 432 1.45 -27.83 8.52
CA TYR A 432 0.02 -28.03 8.51
C TYR A 432 -0.66 -27.22 9.62
N PRO A 433 -1.83 -26.58 9.36
CA PRO A 433 -2.59 -25.89 10.40
C PRO A 433 -2.88 -26.81 11.59
N GLY A 434 -2.70 -26.30 12.82
CA GLY A 434 -2.79 -27.07 14.06
C GLY A 434 -1.44 -27.55 14.61
N GLN A 435 -0.37 -27.53 13.80
CA GLN A 435 0.97 -27.93 14.25
C GLN A 435 1.66 -26.82 15.05
N THR A 436 2.65 -27.24 15.85
CA THR A 436 3.43 -26.37 16.71
C THR A 436 4.75 -25.98 16.06
N LEU A 437 4.94 -24.67 15.91
CA LEU A 437 6.17 -24.08 15.41
C LEU A 437 7.15 -23.92 16.56
N GLN A 438 8.34 -24.47 16.42
CA GLN A 438 9.47 -24.26 17.33
C GLN A 438 10.53 -23.43 16.61
N THR A 439 10.65 -22.16 16.98
CA THR A 439 11.62 -21.20 16.42
C THR A 439 12.86 -21.17 17.30
N GLU A 440 13.99 -21.61 16.76
CA GLU A 440 15.30 -21.57 17.39
C GLU A 440 16.03 -20.31 16.91
N MET A 441 16.58 -19.53 17.85
CA MET A 441 17.15 -18.20 17.57
C MET A 441 18.54 -18.05 18.18
N TRP A 442 19.44 -17.42 17.42
CA TRP A 442 20.81 -17.10 17.81
C TRP A 442 21.07 -15.63 17.57
N LYS A 443 21.54 -14.92 18.60
CA LYS A 443 21.89 -13.50 18.51
C LYS A 443 23.36 -13.34 18.17
N GLU A 444 23.64 -12.74 17.01
CA GLU A 444 24.98 -12.35 16.56
C GLU A 444 25.00 -10.84 16.30
N GLY A 445 25.35 -10.07 17.34
CA GLY A 445 25.25 -8.61 17.34
C GLY A 445 23.81 -8.12 17.16
N ASN A 446 23.55 -7.45 16.03
CA ASN A 446 22.23 -6.92 15.65
C ASN A 446 21.43 -7.86 14.75
N ARG A 447 22.04 -8.98 14.31
CA ARG A 447 21.39 -9.98 13.50
C ARG A 447 20.94 -11.14 14.38
N ILE A 448 19.68 -11.50 14.30
CA ILE A 448 19.12 -12.68 14.92
C ILE A 448 19.00 -13.75 13.84
N HIS A 449 19.90 -14.73 13.86
CA HIS A 449 19.76 -15.91 13.03
C HIS A 449 18.65 -16.78 13.60
N PHE A 450 17.87 -17.44 12.74
CA PHE A 450 16.86 -18.36 13.22
C PHE A 450 16.59 -19.49 12.24
N GLN A 451 15.95 -20.53 12.76
CA GLN A 451 15.32 -21.58 11.99
C GLN A 451 14.06 -22.05 12.72
N THR A 452 13.13 -22.65 11.99
CA THR A 452 11.85 -23.07 12.57
C THR A 452 11.54 -24.50 12.19
N LYS A 453 11.28 -25.32 13.21
CA LYS A 453 10.89 -26.72 13.09
C LYS A 453 9.41 -26.88 13.39
N VAL A 454 8.79 -27.90 12.80
CA VAL A 454 7.52 -28.43 13.24
C VAL A 454 7.79 -29.40 14.38
N GLN A 455 7.40 -29.05 15.61
CA GLN A 455 7.78 -29.78 16.82
C GLN A 455 7.38 -31.26 16.76
N GLU A 456 6.20 -31.56 16.20
CA GLU A 456 5.66 -32.91 16.13
C GLU A 456 6.47 -33.84 15.21
N THR A 457 7.19 -33.28 14.24
CA THR A 457 7.91 -34.08 13.22
C THR A 457 9.42 -33.85 13.20
N GLY A 458 9.91 -32.80 13.87
CA GLY A 458 11.29 -32.34 13.79
C GLY A 458 11.70 -31.73 12.44
N ASN A 459 10.78 -31.67 11.47
CA ASN A 459 11.05 -31.14 10.14
C ASN A 459 11.31 -29.63 10.18
N LEU A 460 12.39 -29.18 9.53
CA LEU A 460 12.64 -27.76 9.29
C LEU A 460 11.65 -27.21 8.26
N ALA A 461 10.83 -26.25 8.67
CA ALA A 461 9.92 -25.50 7.81
C ALA A 461 10.59 -24.23 7.24
N ILE A 462 11.38 -23.54 8.08
CA ILE A 462 12.21 -22.40 7.69
C ILE A 462 13.66 -22.69 8.08
N SER A 463 14.59 -22.42 7.16
CA SER A 463 16.03 -22.59 7.36
C SER A 463 16.83 -21.37 6.88
N ASN A 464 18.08 -21.31 7.32
CA ASN A 464 19.07 -20.31 6.91
C ASN A 464 18.54 -18.86 6.95
N ALA A 465 17.81 -18.56 8.01
CA ALA A 465 17.05 -17.33 8.13
C ALA A 465 17.70 -16.36 9.11
N TYR A 466 17.39 -15.08 8.94
CA TYR A 466 17.78 -14.05 9.89
C TYR A 466 16.80 -12.89 9.91
N VAL A 467 16.79 -12.15 11.01
CA VAL A 467 16.22 -10.81 11.14
C VAL A 467 17.35 -9.85 11.51
N ASP A 468 17.46 -8.75 10.78
CA ASP A 468 18.31 -7.62 11.18
C ASP A 468 17.49 -6.64 12.01
N LEU A 469 18.03 -6.28 13.17
CA LEU A 469 17.47 -5.26 14.04
C LEU A 469 18.33 -3.99 14.02
N VAL A 470 17.68 -2.84 14.19
CA VAL A 470 18.35 -1.58 14.48
C VAL A 470 18.69 -1.54 15.98
N PRO A 471 19.92 -1.13 16.35
CA PRO A 471 20.25 -0.85 17.75
C PRO A 471 19.28 0.17 18.35
N ALA A 472 18.92 -0.01 19.61
CA ALA A 472 18.11 0.98 20.32
C ALA A 472 18.79 2.37 20.36
N SER A 473 20.14 2.41 20.39
CA SER A 473 20.94 3.64 20.28
C SER A 473 20.78 4.37 18.95
N ASP A 474 20.60 3.64 17.86
CA ASP A 474 20.58 4.19 16.51
C ASP A 474 19.19 4.71 16.13
N ILE A 475 18.13 4.23 16.81
CA ILE A 475 16.78 4.81 16.70
C ILE A 475 16.74 6.17 17.36
N LEU A 476 17.39 6.33 18.52
CA LEU A 476 17.60 7.63 19.16
C LEU A 476 18.42 8.58 18.27
N ALA A 477 19.29 8.05 17.40
CA ALA A 477 20.10 8.82 16.43
C ALA A 477 19.42 9.07 15.07
N LYS A 478 18.37 8.30 14.69
CA LYS A 478 17.61 8.43 13.44
C LYS A 478 16.37 9.32 13.53
N ILE A 479 16.06 9.84 14.71
CA ILE A 479 15.32 11.10 14.78
C ILE A 479 16.21 12.13 14.06
N PRO A 480 15.77 12.76 12.96
CA PRO A 480 16.62 13.67 12.21
C PRO A 480 17.16 14.72 13.17
N SER A 481 18.48 14.70 13.37
CA SER A 481 19.23 15.81 13.93
C SER A 481 19.37 16.88 12.85
N GLU A 482 18.25 17.40 12.39
CA GLU A 482 18.24 18.73 11.79
C GLU A 482 18.40 19.72 12.95
N GLY A 483 19.66 20.13 13.17
CA GLY A 483 20.03 21.34 13.92
C GLY A 483 19.34 21.55 15.26
N GLY A 484 19.76 20.84 16.31
CA GLY A 484 19.53 21.29 17.68
C GLY A 484 18.06 21.42 18.13
N GLU A 485 17.07 20.86 17.42
CA GLU A 485 15.69 20.84 17.88
C GLU A 485 15.52 19.89 19.07
N LEU A 486 14.78 20.35 20.08
CA LEU A 486 14.44 19.61 21.30
C LEU A 486 13.45 18.47 20.99
N GLN A 487 13.50 17.36 21.73
CA GLN A 487 12.59 16.21 21.52
C GLN A 487 11.12 16.62 21.74
N SER A 488 10.88 17.51 22.71
CA SER A 488 9.57 18.13 22.96
C SER A 488 8.95 18.82 21.75
N THR A 489 9.75 19.33 20.80
CA THR A 489 9.25 20.01 19.60
C THR A 489 8.31 19.12 18.77
N LEU A 490 8.64 17.84 18.63
CA LEU A 490 7.80 16.88 17.89
C LEU A 490 6.46 16.66 18.60
N ILE A 491 6.47 16.58 19.93
CA ILE A 491 5.25 16.41 20.73
C ILE A 491 4.34 17.64 20.62
N PHE A 492 4.87 18.86 20.68
CA PHE A 492 4.05 20.06 20.52
C PHE A 492 3.45 20.17 19.11
N LYS A 493 4.20 19.80 18.06
CA LYS A 493 3.67 19.71 16.69
C LYS A 493 2.52 18.70 16.60
N GLU A 494 2.66 17.54 17.22
CA GLU A 494 1.64 16.48 17.23
C GLU A 494 0.39 16.87 18.02
N ILE A 495 0.53 17.52 19.19
CA ILE A 495 -0.61 18.09 19.93
C ILE A 495 -1.36 19.09 19.04
N GLY A 496 -0.63 19.91 18.29
CA GLY A 496 -1.22 20.86 17.33
C GLY A 496 -2.02 20.19 16.22
N HIS A 497 -1.56 19.04 15.71
CA HIS A 497 -2.32 18.23 14.74
C HIS A 497 -3.59 17.65 15.36
N HIS A 498 -3.47 17.01 16.52
CA HIS A 498 -4.60 16.37 17.19
C HIS A 498 -5.71 17.37 17.59
N LEU A 499 -5.33 18.59 17.98
CA LEU A 499 -6.31 19.65 18.27
C LEU A 499 -7.17 20.05 17.06
N LYS A 500 -6.75 19.79 15.82
CA LYS A 500 -7.64 20.02 14.65
C LYS A 500 -8.88 19.14 14.69
N ASP A 501 -8.74 17.91 15.20
CA ASP A 501 -9.81 16.90 15.18
C ASP A 501 -10.69 16.98 16.43
N VAL A 502 -10.08 17.10 17.62
CA VAL A 502 -10.80 17.05 18.90
C VAL A 502 -10.95 18.41 19.60
N GLY A 503 -10.32 19.45 19.04
CA GLY A 503 -10.07 20.73 19.69
C GLY A 503 -11.30 21.45 20.22
N HIS A 504 -12.42 21.45 19.48
CA HIS A 504 -13.65 22.09 19.93
C HIS A 504 -14.19 21.55 21.26
N LYS A 505 -13.96 20.26 21.57
CA LYS A 505 -14.35 19.66 22.85
C LYS A 505 -13.37 20.01 23.96
N VAL A 506 -12.08 20.05 23.64
CA VAL A 506 -10.99 20.37 24.57
C VAL A 506 -11.07 21.84 25.02
N VAL A 507 -11.24 22.77 24.07
CA VAL A 507 -11.41 24.22 24.32
C VAL A 507 -12.57 24.48 25.27
N LYS A 508 -13.75 23.89 25.03
CA LYS A 508 -14.93 24.06 25.90
C LYS A 508 -14.69 23.61 27.34
N LYS A 509 -13.88 22.56 27.54
CA LYS A 509 -13.60 22.01 28.87
C LYS A 509 -12.48 22.76 29.59
N ILE A 510 -11.45 23.22 28.88
CA ILE A 510 -10.26 23.82 29.48
C ILE A 510 -10.36 25.34 29.56
N ASN A 511 -10.66 26.01 28.45
CA ASN A 511 -10.77 27.48 28.33
C ASN A 511 -9.58 28.25 28.96
N ALA A 512 -8.36 27.91 28.58
CA ALA A 512 -7.13 28.48 29.16
C ALA A 512 -5.94 28.44 28.16
N VAL A 513 -4.92 29.25 28.44
CA VAL A 513 -3.66 29.33 27.69
C VAL A 513 -2.52 28.82 28.57
N PHE A 514 -1.74 27.87 28.05
CA PHE A 514 -0.60 27.27 28.72
C PHE A 514 0.68 27.64 27.98
N GLU A 515 1.60 28.31 28.67
CA GLU A 515 2.95 28.54 28.17
C GLU A 515 3.89 27.49 28.77
N TRP A 516 4.73 26.90 27.94
CA TRP A 516 5.69 25.86 28.30
C TRP A 516 7.10 26.36 28.04
N HIS A 517 7.96 26.32 29.05
CA HIS A 517 9.38 26.65 28.94
C HIS A 517 10.15 25.35 29.02
N ILE A 518 10.59 24.87 27.86
CA ILE A 518 11.42 23.66 27.81
C ILE A 518 12.87 24.08 28.00
N THR A 519 13.52 23.48 28.99
CA THR A 519 14.90 23.78 29.36
C THR A 519 15.86 22.70 28.87
N LYS A 520 17.09 23.09 28.52
CA LYS A 520 18.19 22.17 28.20
C LYS A 520 19.47 22.74 28.81
N GLY A 521 20.18 21.94 29.59
CA GLY A 521 21.37 22.41 30.34
C GLY A 521 21.06 23.53 31.35
N GLY A 522 19.86 23.55 31.93
CA GLY A 522 19.44 24.53 32.94
C GLY A 522 18.92 25.88 32.41
N ASN A 523 19.02 26.14 31.11
CA ASN A 523 18.49 27.35 30.46
C ASN A 523 17.24 27.02 29.63
N THR A 524 16.30 27.96 29.54
CA THR A 524 15.13 27.83 28.64
C THR A 524 15.60 27.82 27.19
N ALA A 525 15.47 26.67 26.54
CA ALA A 525 15.87 26.45 25.16
C ALA A 525 14.76 26.84 24.17
N VAL A 526 13.49 26.61 24.51
CA VAL A 526 12.36 27.05 23.69
C VAL A 526 11.12 27.31 24.55
N LYS A 527 10.25 28.19 24.05
CA LYS A 527 8.91 28.37 24.58
C LYS A 527 7.86 27.85 23.61
N TRP A 528 6.83 27.21 24.13
CA TRP A 528 5.65 26.77 23.38
C TRP A 528 4.40 27.32 24.04
N THR A 529 3.38 27.62 23.24
CA THR A 529 2.08 28.01 23.76
C THR A 529 1.00 27.07 23.21
N ILE A 530 0.19 26.55 24.12
CA ILE A 530 -1.06 25.85 23.82
C ILE A 530 -2.20 26.80 24.21
N ASP A 531 -2.85 27.42 23.22
CA ASP A 531 -3.99 28.30 23.42
C ASP A 531 -5.29 27.50 23.21
N LEU A 532 -6.01 27.27 24.31
CA LEU A 532 -7.30 26.57 24.31
C LEU A 532 -8.46 27.50 24.68
N LYS A 533 -8.39 28.80 24.33
CA LYS A 533 -9.49 29.75 24.55
C LYS A 533 -10.46 29.88 23.37
N ASN A 534 -9.97 29.68 22.13
CA ASN A 534 -10.74 30.00 20.92
C ASN A 534 -10.74 28.88 19.88
N GLY A 535 -11.82 28.76 19.10
CA GLY A 535 -11.92 27.84 17.95
C GLY A 535 -11.74 26.36 18.33
N THR A 536 -10.80 25.70 17.65
CA THR A 536 -10.32 24.33 17.97
C THR A 536 -9.12 24.34 18.93
N GLY A 537 -8.65 25.52 19.34
CA GLY A 537 -7.37 25.66 20.02
C GLY A 537 -6.19 25.58 19.05
N THR A 538 -5.06 26.12 19.47
CA THR A 538 -3.85 26.22 18.64
C THR A 538 -2.60 25.95 19.46
N VAL A 539 -1.60 25.36 18.81
CA VAL A 539 -0.24 25.23 19.36
C VAL A 539 0.72 26.00 18.48
N TYR A 540 1.59 26.79 19.08
CA TYR A 540 2.63 27.53 18.36
C TYR A 540 3.88 27.69 19.19
N GLN A 541 5.02 27.78 18.51
CA GLN A 541 6.31 28.08 19.13
C GLN A 541 6.40 29.58 19.43
N GLY A 542 6.84 29.91 20.64
CA GLY A 542 6.91 31.26 21.17
C GLY A 542 6.09 31.47 22.44
N PRO A 543 6.29 32.61 23.12
CA PRO A 543 5.50 32.97 24.29
C PRO A 543 4.04 33.23 23.89
N ALA A 544 3.14 33.20 24.87
CA ALA A 544 1.74 33.46 24.63
C ALA A 544 1.55 34.87 24.03
N LYS A 545 0.67 34.98 23.02
CA LYS A 545 0.30 36.26 22.38
C LYS A 545 -0.53 37.20 23.29
N GLY A 546 -0.51 36.95 24.61
CA GLY A 546 -1.25 37.60 25.69
C GLY A 546 -0.79 37.04 27.04
N SER A 547 -1.64 37.05 28.06
CA SER A 547 -1.32 36.40 29.34
C SER A 547 -1.54 34.88 29.30
N ALA A 548 -0.52 34.11 29.66
CA ALA A 548 -0.69 32.69 29.95
C ALA A 548 -1.40 32.51 31.30
N ASP A 549 -2.40 31.63 31.36
CA ASP A 549 -3.09 31.30 32.62
C ASP A 549 -2.23 30.35 33.48
N VAL A 550 -1.37 29.56 32.83
CA VAL A 550 -0.36 28.71 33.48
C VAL A 550 0.94 28.75 32.69
N THR A 551 2.07 28.87 33.39
CA THR A 551 3.40 28.69 32.83
C THR A 551 4.07 27.46 33.44
N ILE A 552 4.45 26.49 32.62
CA ILE A 552 5.07 25.22 33.05
C ILE A 552 6.52 25.19 32.58
N ILE A 553 7.44 24.84 33.45
CA ILE A 553 8.88 24.83 33.21
C ILE A 553 9.45 23.47 33.61
N LEU A 554 10.14 22.79 32.70
CA LEU A 554 10.79 21.50 32.93
C LEU A 554 11.87 21.25 31.88
N SER A 555 12.75 20.27 32.09
CA SER A 555 13.75 19.89 31.08
C SER A 555 13.10 19.18 29.91
N ASP A 556 13.75 19.21 28.75
CA ASP A 556 13.32 18.43 27.57
C ASP A 556 13.20 16.93 27.91
N GLU A 557 14.15 16.41 28.69
CA GLU A 557 14.16 15.03 29.18
C GLU A 557 12.97 14.74 30.11
N ASP A 558 12.72 15.59 31.11
CA ASP A 558 11.62 15.41 32.08
C ASP A 558 10.26 15.58 31.41
N PHE A 559 10.15 16.44 30.40
CA PHE A 559 8.95 16.56 29.58
C PHE A 559 8.66 15.26 28.85
N MET A 560 9.66 14.64 28.22
CA MET A 560 9.48 13.36 27.56
C MET A 560 9.12 12.24 28.55
N ASP A 561 9.76 12.20 29.72
CA ASP A 561 9.41 11.22 30.76
C ASP A 561 7.97 11.39 31.26
N VAL A 562 7.45 12.63 31.35
CA VAL A 562 6.05 12.90 31.69
C VAL A 562 5.11 12.43 30.58
N VAL A 563 5.44 12.72 29.32
CA VAL A 563 4.64 12.30 28.15
C VAL A 563 4.57 10.78 28.04
N PHE A 564 5.69 10.08 28.25
CA PHE A 564 5.76 8.62 28.23
C PHE A 564 5.26 7.95 29.52
N GLY A 565 4.79 8.73 30.50
CA GLY A 565 4.27 8.20 31.76
C GLY A 565 5.33 7.59 32.69
N LYS A 566 6.62 7.77 32.39
CA LYS A 566 7.75 7.33 33.22
C LYS A 566 7.92 8.21 34.46
N LEU A 567 7.58 9.48 34.34
CA LEU A 567 7.60 10.45 35.42
C LEU A 567 6.18 10.98 35.68
N ASP A 568 5.68 10.73 36.89
CA ASP A 568 4.42 11.33 37.30
C ASP A 568 4.61 12.85 37.50
N PRO A 569 3.83 13.72 36.84
CA PRO A 569 4.05 15.16 36.89
C PRO A 569 3.74 15.79 38.26
N GLN A 570 2.93 15.15 39.12
CA GLN A 570 2.78 15.62 40.51
C GLN A 570 4.06 15.35 41.31
N LYS A 571 4.66 14.16 41.14
CA LYS A 571 5.98 13.87 41.73
C LYS A 571 7.09 14.77 41.15
N ALA A 572 7.05 15.07 39.85
CA ALA A 572 7.97 16.00 39.22
C ALA A 572 7.84 17.41 39.82
N PHE A 573 6.61 17.86 40.08
CA PHE A 573 6.35 19.15 40.72
C PHE A 573 6.86 19.19 42.16
N LEU A 574 6.54 18.17 42.97
CA LEU A 574 6.98 18.08 44.37
C LEU A 574 8.51 17.97 44.52
N SER A 575 9.19 17.35 43.56
CA SER A 575 10.66 17.25 43.55
C SER A 575 11.36 18.47 42.94
N GLY A 576 10.62 19.46 42.44
CA GLY A 576 11.15 20.66 41.82
C GLY A 576 11.68 20.48 40.38
N ARG A 577 11.54 19.28 39.82
CA ARG A 577 11.87 18.91 38.42
C ARG A 577 10.93 19.55 37.41
N LEU A 578 9.66 19.75 37.80
CA LEU A 578 8.67 20.52 37.08
C LEU A 578 8.28 21.73 37.93
N LYS A 579 8.30 22.93 37.37
CA LYS A 579 7.80 24.15 38.02
C LYS A 579 6.56 24.63 37.28
N ALA A 580 5.54 25.06 38.00
CA ALA A 580 4.32 25.60 37.43
C ALA A 580 3.95 26.91 38.14
N HIS A 581 3.63 27.95 37.37
CA HIS A 581 3.22 29.26 37.85
C HIS A 581 1.84 29.62 37.27
N GLY A 582 1.08 30.47 37.97
CA GLY A 582 -0.29 30.81 37.60
C GLY A 582 -1.31 29.86 38.24
N ASN A 583 -2.39 29.53 37.53
CA ASN A 583 -3.47 28.70 38.08
C ASN A 583 -3.15 27.20 37.96
N ILE A 584 -2.45 26.65 38.95
CA ILE A 584 -1.97 25.26 38.97
C ILE A 584 -3.12 24.24 38.80
N MET A 585 -4.34 24.54 39.26
CA MET A 585 -5.49 23.64 39.04
C MET A 585 -5.82 23.43 37.57
N LEU A 586 -5.54 24.41 36.70
CA LEU A 586 -5.71 24.25 35.25
C LEU A 586 -4.68 23.29 34.65
N SER A 587 -3.45 23.21 35.19
CA SER A 587 -2.47 22.19 34.73
C SER A 587 -2.89 20.77 35.06
N LEU A 588 -3.51 20.54 36.22
CA LEU A 588 -4.05 19.23 36.59
C LEU A 588 -5.24 18.84 35.71
N LYS A 589 -6.10 19.82 35.38
CA LYS A 589 -7.24 19.63 34.48
C LYS A 589 -6.80 19.32 33.04
N LEU A 590 -5.73 19.96 32.58
CA LEU A 590 -5.13 19.66 31.27
C LEU A 590 -4.66 18.20 31.22
N GLN A 591 -3.98 17.75 32.27
CA GLN A 591 -3.48 16.38 32.37
C GLN A 591 -4.61 15.33 32.40
N SER A 592 -5.68 15.56 33.17
CA SER A 592 -6.79 14.60 33.26
C SER A 592 -7.49 14.42 31.91
N ILE A 593 -7.66 15.52 31.16
CA ILE A 593 -8.32 15.48 29.86
C ILE A 593 -7.47 14.76 28.81
N PHE A 594 -6.16 15.02 28.75
CA PHE A 594 -5.28 14.26 27.85
C PHE A 594 -5.19 12.77 28.24
N LYS A 595 -5.28 12.43 29.53
CA LYS A 595 -5.41 11.03 29.97
C LYS A 595 -6.72 10.39 29.55
N ASP A 596 -7.84 11.12 29.58
CA ASP A 596 -9.15 10.61 29.16
C ASP A 596 -9.21 10.40 27.63
N TYR A 597 -8.50 11.22 26.86
CA TYR A 597 -8.39 11.07 25.40
C TYR A 597 -7.31 10.07 24.97
N ALA A 598 -6.32 9.76 25.81
CA ALA A 598 -5.38 8.66 25.60
C ALA A 598 -5.95 7.28 26.00
N LYS A 599 -7.18 7.23 26.53
CA LYS A 599 -7.92 6.02 26.93
C LYS A 599 -9.06 5.65 25.97
N LEU A 600 -9.16 6.34 24.84
CA LEU A 600 -10.00 5.99 23.68
C LEU A 600 -9.09 5.57 22.54
#